data_AF-A0A3M8P734-F1
#
_entry.id   AF-A0A3M8P734-F1
#
_cell.length_a   1.000
_cell.length_b   1.000
_cell.length_c   1.000
_cell.angle_alpha   90.00
_cell.angle_beta   90.00
_cell.angle_gamma   90.00
#
_symmetry.space_group_name_H-M   'P 1'
#
loop_
_entity.id
_entity.type
_entity.pdbx_description
1 polymer ?
#
loop_
_entity_poly.entity_id
_entity_poly.type
_entity_poly.pdbx_seq_one_letter_code
_entity_poly.pdbx_strand_id
1 'polypeptide(L)'
;MSAHPLTTKQKMNAFLLRPLVMSLSAFVLIYFLESGSPNWNSLIGIALGFFIGSIAVGLLFPQWIQKMDNNNSTKKQKRIGVIVFAGSIAVILLLFFLDT
;
A
#
# COMPACT_ATOMS: atom_id res chain seq x y z
N MET A 1 26.73 12.93 8.91
CA MET A 1 25.28 12.94 8.60
C MET A 1 24.57 12.20 9.71
N SER A 2 23.98 12.91 10.68
CA SER A 2 23.25 12.31 11.78
C SER A 2 21.94 11.71 11.25
N ALA A 3 21.90 10.39 11.17
CA ALA A 3 20.69 9.64 10.90
C ALA A 3 19.70 9.91 12.03
N HIS A 4 18.77 10.85 11.83
CA HIS A 4 17.66 11.01 12.75
C HIS A 4 16.86 9.70 12.71
N PRO A 5 16.79 8.93 13.80
CA PRO A 5 16.15 7.63 13.77
C PRO A 5 14.67 7.81 13.46
N LEU A 6 14.20 7.17 12.38
CA LEU A 6 12.78 7.14 12.01
C LEU A 6 11.97 6.65 13.22
N THR A 7 10.93 7.41 13.56
CA THR A 7 10.02 7.06 14.66
C THR A 7 9.29 5.75 14.34
N THR A 8 8.92 5.00 15.38
CA THR A 8 8.28 3.67 15.23
C THR A 8 7.02 3.73 14.37
N LYS A 9 6.26 4.83 14.43
CA LYS A 9 5.07 5.08 13.60
C LYS A 9 5.41 5.27 12.11
N GLN A 10 6.49 5.99 11.80
CA GLN A 10 6.94 6.20 10.42
C GLN A 10 7.45 4.89 9.80
N LYS A 11 8.18 4.08 10.57
CA LYS A 11 8.61 2.75 10.12
C LYS A 11 7.41 1.86 9.83
N MET A 12 6.44 1.81 10.74
CA MET A 12 5.23 1.00 10.56
C MET A 12 4.42 1.45 9.34
N ASN A 13 4.28 2.76 9.13
CA ASN A 13 3.57 3.28 7.97
C ASN A 13 4.30 2.96 6.65
N ALA A 14 5.62 3.12 6.60
CA ALA A 14 6.42 2.90 5.40
C ALA A 14 6.54 1.40 5.03
N PHE A 15 6.72 0.53 6.03
CA PHE A 15 7.01 -0.89 5.80
C PHE A 15 5.79 -1.80 5.85
N LEU A 16 4.69 -1.40 6.48
CA LEU A 16 3.47 -2.23 6.56
C LEU A 16 2.32 -1.58 5.82
N LEU A 17 1.95 -0.35 6.18
CA LEU A 17 0.73 0.26 5.66
C LEU A 17 0.82 0.55 4.16
N ARG A 18 1.96 1.07 3.69
CA ARG A 18 2.21 1.38 2.29
C ARG A 18 2.17 0.16 1.35
N PRO A 19 2.95 -0.90 1.59
CA PRO A 19 2.91 -2.08 0.74
C PRO A 19 1.55 -2.78 0.82
N LEU A 20 0.85 -2.72 1.95
CA LEU A 20 -0.51 -3.26 2.08
C LEU A 20 -1.51 -2.51 1.20
N VAL A 21 -1.51 -1.17 1.23
CA VAL A 21 -2.37 -0.36 0.36
C VAL A 21 -2.04 -0.57 -1.13
N MET A 22 -0.75 -0.66 -1.48
CA MET A 22 -0.32 -0.94 -2.86
C MET A 22 -0.76 -2.33 -3.33
N SER A 23 -0.60 -3.35 -2.49
CA SER A 23 -1.04 -4.73 -2.80
C SER A 23 -2.55 -4.81 -3.00
N LEU A 24 -3.32 -4.13 -2.14
CA LEU A 24 -4.78 -4.11 -2.19
C LEU A 24 -5.27 -3.34 -3.43
N SER A 25 -4.60 -2.26 -3.80
CA SER A 25 -4.89 -1.50 -5.03
C SER A 25 -4.54 -2.30 -6.28
N ALA A 26 -3.42 -3.02 -6.28
CA ALA A 26 -3.02 -3.90 -7.38
C ALA A 26 -3.98 -5.08 -7.55
N PHE A 27 -4.48 -5.66 -6.46
CA PHE A 27 -5.50 -6.70 -6.50
C PHE A 27 -6.77 -6.22 -7.21
N VAL A 28 -7.29 -5.05 -6.82
CA VAL A 28 -8.48 -4.46 -7.46
C VAL A 28 -8.22 -4.20 -8.94
N LEU A 29 -7.06 -3.64 -9.30
CA LEU A 29 -6.69 -3.39 -10.69
C LEU A 29 -6.63 -4.68 -11.53
N ILE A 30 -6.03 -5.75 -10.99
CA ILE A 30 -5.94 -7.01 -11.71
C ILE A 30 -7.32 -7.65 -11.83
N TYR A 31 -8.16 -7.61 -10.80
CA TYR A 31 -9.54 -8.09 -10.90
C TYR A 31 -10.36 -7.35 -11.97
N PHE A 32 -10.12 -6.04 -12.17
CA PHE A 32 -10.77 -5.30 -13.26
C PHE A 32 -10.21 -5.63 -14.64
N LEU A 33 -8.93 -6.02 -14.74
CA LEU A 33 -8.23 -6.30 -16.01
C LEU A 33 -8.39 -7.75 -16.47
N GLU A 34 -8.24 -8.69 -15.54
CA GLU A 34 -8.52 -10.10 -15.72
C GLU A 34 -9.94 -10.29 -15.19
N SER A 35 -10.93 -10.56 -16.06
CA SER A 35 -12.35 -10.66 -15.68
C SER A 35 -12.63 -11.84 -14.72
N GLY A 36 -12.22 -11.71 -13.46
CA GLY A 36 -12.30 -12.74 -12.44
C GLY A 36 -11.33 -12.56 -11.28
N SER A 37 -11.48 -13.41 -10.27
CA SER A 37 -10.61 -13.47 -9.10
C SER A 37 -9.15 -13.76 -9.51
N PRO A 38 -8.17 -12.86 -9.20
CA PRO A 38 -6.79 -13.12 -9.54
C PRO A 38 -6.27 -14.33 -8.77
N ASN A 39 -5.47 -15.16 -9.46
CA ASN A 39 -4.93 -16.38 -8.89
C ASN A 39 -4.16 -16.07 -7.59
N TRP A 40 -4.40 -16.88 -6.54
CA TRP A 40 -3.72 -16.79 -5.24
C TRP A 40 -2.19 -16.69 -5.37
N ASN A 41 -1.60 -17.37 -6.35
CA ASN A 41 -0.15 -17.28 -6.60
C ASN A 41 0.30 -15.88 -7.05
N SER A 42 -0.47 -15.24 -7.94
CA SER A 42 -0.20 -13.86 -8.40
C SER A 42 -0.36 -12.88 -7.25
N LEU A 43 -1.40 -13.07 -6.43
CA LEU A 43 -1.68 -12.30 -5.23
C LEU A 43 -0.50 -12.30 -4.24
N ILE A 44 0.01 -13.50 -3.93
CA ILE A 44 1.15 -13.68 -3.02
C ILE A 44 2.41 -13.07 -3.62
N GLY A 45 2.65 -13.27 -4.93
CA GLY A 45 3.80 -12.69 -5.63
C GLY A 45 3.81 -11.16 -5.60
N ILE A 46 2.64 -10.54 -5.79
CA ILE A 46 2.47 -9.08 -5.74
C ILE A 46 2.67 -8.55 -4.31
N ALA A 47 2.07 -9.21 -3.31
CA ALA A 47 2.23 -8.82 -1.92
C ALA A 47 3.70 -8.88 -1.48
N LEU A 48 4.41 -9.96 -1.82
CA LEU A 48 5.83 -10.11 -1.55
C LEU A 48 6.67 -9.09 -2.32
N GLY A 49 6.37 -8.85 -3.60
CA GLY A 49 7.05 -7.86 -4.44
C GLY A 49 6.95 -6.45 -3.86
N PHE A 50 5.76 -6.04 -3.39
CA PHE A 50 5.60 -4.76 -2.71
C PHE A 50 6.29 -4.70 -1.36
N PHE A 51 6.30 -5.79 -0.60
CA PHE A 51 6.99 -5.84 0.70
C PHE A 51 8.51 -5.69 0.53
N ILE A 52 9.10 -6.48 -0.37
CA ILE A 52 10.53 -6.43 -0.70
C ILE A 52 10.88 -5.07 -1.32
N GLY A 53 10.04 -4.56 -2.23
CA GLY A 53 10.22 -3.24 -2.83
C GLY A 53 10.20 -2.12 -1.79
N SER A 54 9.28 -2.16 -0.83
CA SER A 54 9.21 -1.15 0.24
C SER A 54 10.41 -1.23 1.19
N ILE A 55 10.89 -2.44 1.49
CA ILE A 55 12.12 -2.66 2.25
C ILE A 55 13.34 -2.10 1.50
N ALA A 56 13.47 -2.43 0.21
CA ALA A 56 14.56 -1.96 -0.63
C ALA A 56 14.57 -0.42 -0.73
N VAL A 57 13.41 0.22 -0.92
CA VAL A 57 13.29 1.69 -0.93
C VAL A 57 13.67 2.28 0.43
N GLY A 58 13.29 1.65 1.54
CA GLY A 58 13.65 2.12 2.87
C GLY A 58 15.14 2.01 3.20
N LEU A 59 15.82 1.02 2.65
CA LEU A 59 17.27 0.82 2.83
C LEU A 59 18.10 1.68 1.87
N LEU A 60 17.71 1.75 0.59
CA LEU A 60 18.49 2.44 -0.45
C LEU A 60 18.19 3.94 -0.52
N PHE A 61 16.96 4.36 -0.22
CA PHE A 61 16.51 5.75 -0.34
C PHE A 61 15.80 6.28 0.92
N PRO A 62 16.44 6.22 2.11
CA PRO A 62 15.83 6.67 3.36
C PRO A 62 15.44 8.16 3.35
N GLN A 63 16.14 8.96 2.55
CA GLN A 63 15.88 10.39 2.37
C GLN A 63 14.52 10.68 1.71
N TRP A 64 14.02 9.77 0.86
CA TRP A 64 12.72 9.91 0.20
C TRP A 64 11.57 9.69 1.18
N ILE A 65 11.75 8.77 2.13
CA ILE A 65 10.79 8.52 3.21
C ILE A 65 10.72 9.73 4.14
N GLN A 66 11.86 10.33 4.49
CA GLN A 66 11.89 11.53 5.32
C GLN A 66 11.26 12.75 4.64
N LYS A 67 11.50 12.94 3.33
CA LYS A 67 10.91 14.05 2.55
C LYS A 67 9.38 13.93 2.44
N MET A 68 8.85 12.71 2.37
CA MET A 68 7.41 12.47 2.29
C MET A 68 6.69 12.73 3.62
N ASP A 69 7.35 12.49 4.75
CA ASP A 69 6.76 12.75 6.07
C ASP A 69 6.78 14.25 6.44
N ASN A 70 7.84 14.96 6.03
CA ASN A 70 7.94 16.41 6.23
C ASN A 70 7.03 17.22 5.29
N ASN A 71 6.46 16.57 4.28
CA ASN A 71 5.42 17.17 3.46
C ASN A 71 4.13 17.16 4.28
N ASN A 72 3.71 18.32 4.77
CA ASN A 72 2.50 18.48 5.57
C ASN A 72 1.27 18.12 4.74
N SER A 73 0.97 16.82 4.66
CA SER A 73 -0.16 16.25 3.94
C SER A 73 -1.41 16.98 4.42
N THR A 74 -2.01 17.76 3.53
CA THR A 74 -3.23 18.51 3.82
C THR A 74 -4.32 17.56 4.33
N LYS A 75 -5.19 18.02 5.23
CA LYS A 75 -6.30 17.21 5.79
C LYS A 75 -7.14 16.53 4.69
N LYS A 76 -7.20 17.13 3.49
CA LYS A 76 -7.86 16.58 2.29
C LYS A 76 -7.16 15.35 1.72
N GLN A 77 -5.82 15.34 1.63
CA GLN A 77 -5.06 14.17 1.14
C GLN A 77 -5.21 12.97 2.07
N LYS A 78 -5.22 13.19 3.39
CA LYS A 78 -5.48 12.11 4.36
C LYS A 78 -6.88 11.50 4.16
N ARG A 79 -7.90 12.34 3.94
CA ARG A 79 -9.27 11.87 3.66
C ARG A 79 -9.36 11.09 2.36
N ILE A 80 -8.71 11.56 1.29
CA ILE A 80 -8.68 10.86 0.00
C ILE A 80 -8.02 9.49 0.16
N GLY A 81 -6.89 9.40 0.86
CA GLY A 81 -6.23 8.11 1.12
C GLY A 81 -7.13 7.12 1.88
N VAL A 82 -7.88 7.60 2.88
CA VAL A 82 -8.85 6.77 3.61
C VAL A 82 -10.02 6.34 2.72
N ILE A 83 -10.56 7.23 1.89
CA ILE A 83 -11.65 6.92 0.96
C ILE A 83 -11.21 5.88 -0.07
N VAL A 84 -10.01 6.04 -0.63
CA VAL A 84 -9.45 5.08 -1.59
C VAL A 84 -9.28 3.72 -0.91
N PHE A 85 -8.70 3.69 0.30
CA PHE A 85 -8.50 2.44 1.04
C PHE A 85 -9.82 1.75 1.39
N ALA A 86 -10.77 2.48 1.98
CA ALA A 86 -12.08 1.94 2.34
C ALA A 86 -12.88 1.51 1.10
N GLY A 87 -12.81 2.27 0.01
CA GLY A 87 -13.43 1.93 -1.27
C GLY A 87 -12.85 0.65 -1.85
N SER A 88 -11.54 0.48 -1.82
CA SER A 88 -10.90 -0.75 -2.30
C SER A 88 -11.24 -1.98 -1.44
N ILE A 89 -11.40 -1.84 -0.12
CA ILE A 89 -11.92 -2.93 0.74
C ILE A 89 -13.38 -3.23 0.42
N ALA A 90 -14.21 -2.21 0.25
CA ALA A 90 -15.63 -2.38 -0.07
C ALA A 90 -15.83 -3.09 -1.41
N VAL A 91 -15.01 -2.76 -2.42
CA VAL A 91 -14.99 -3.47 -3.71
C VAL A 91 -14.65 -4.94 -3.49
N ILE A 92 -13.57 -5.26 -2.76
CA ILE A 92 -13.19 -6.65 -2.48
C ILE A 92 -14.32 -7.43 -1.80
N LEU A 93 -14.99 -6.84 -0.80
CA LEU A 93 -16.12 -7.47 -0.13
C LEU A 93 -17.29 -7.69 -1.09
N LEU A 94 -17.64 -6.69 -1.91
CA LEU A 94 -18.70 -6.81 -2.91
C LEU A 94 -18.41 -7.94 -3.90
N LEU A 95 -17.17 -8.02 -4.40
CA LEU A 95 -16.75 -9.07 -5.32
C LEU A 95 -16.85 -10.45 -4.66
N PHE A 96 -16.43 -10.57 -3.40
CA PHE A 96 -16.53 -11.82 -2.66
C PHE A 96 -17.98 -12.28 -2.45
N PHE A 97 -18.92 -11.35 -2.28
CA PHE A 97 -20.36 -11.63 -2.18
C PHE A 97 -21.05 -11.87 -3.53
N LEU A 98 -20.49 -11.36 -4.64
CA LEU A 98 -21.04 -11.55 -5.99
C LEU A 98 -20.63 -12.90 -6.60
N ASP A 99 -19.44 -13.40 -6.22
CA ASP A 99 -18.89 -14.68 -6.67
C ASP A 99 -19.34 -15.89 -5.79
N THR A 100 -20.03 -15.65 -4.66
CA THR A 100 -20.71 -16.69 -3.83
C THR A 100 -22.19 -16.82 -4.17
#